data_AF-A0A2N3T2Y4-F1
#
_entry.id   AF-A0A2N3T2Y4-F1
#
_cell.length_a   1.000
_cell.length_b   1.000
_cell.length_c   1.000
_cell.angle_alpha   90.00
_cell.angle_beta   90.00
_cell.angle_gamma   90.00
#
_symmetry.space_group_name_H-M   'P 1'
#
loop_
_entity.id
_entity.type
_entity.pdbx_description
1 polymer ?
#
loop_
_entity_poly.entity_id
_entity_poly.type
_entity_poly.pdbx_seq_one_letter_code
_entity_poly.pdbx_strand_id
1 'polypeptide(L)'
;MTKEEAKNTVLDLIEEAKGKTPNTLETDLPVFEEFPDVPSWHDFEYEIWKLGEDIRQILADHKSLRKENSITEKIVDFCLDKNAKRGRESFVMLLWYKHNQKYANRLIGLINDKYVYGHIIEGLNKMQVSGFEKEVLPFVDDKRTWIKKQAKKYLEKYGTQ
;
A
#
# COMPACT_ATOMS: atom_id res chain seq x y z
N MET A 1 2.22 22.10 14.40
CA MET A 1 2.66 22.09 13.00
C MET A 1 1.63 22.81 12.16
N THR A 2 2.03 23.75 11.32
CA THR A 2 1.15 24.39 10.34
C THR A 2 0.84 23.44 9.18
N LYS A 3 -0.16 23.75 8.33
CA LYS A 3 -0.45 22.93 7.14
C LYS A 3 0.76 22.83 6.20
N GLU A 4 1.49 23.92 6.00
CA GLU A 4 2.64 23.94 5.09
C GLU A 4 3.84 23.19 5.67
N GLU A 5 4.10 23.34 6.98
CA GLU A 5 5.10 22.52 7.68
C GLU A 5 4.76 21.02 7.54
N ALA A 6 3.51 20.63 7.78
CA ALA A 6 3.08 19.24 7.67
C ALA A 6 3.22 18.69 6.25
N LYS A 7 2.90 19.50 5.26
CA LYS A 7 3.11 19.14 3.85
C LYS A 7 4.57 18.91 3.55
N ASN A 8 5.46 19.81 3.96
CA ASN A 8 6.90 19.67 3.74
C ASN A 8 7.45 18.44 4.46
N THR A 9 7.07 18.21 5.72
CA THR A 9 7.46 17.00 6.45
C THR A 9 7.00 15.72 5.74
N VAL A 10 5.77 15.67 5.22
CA VAL A 10 5.31 14.50 4.45
C VAL A 10 6.16 14.29 3.19
N LEU A 11 6.49 15.37 2.47
CA LEU A 11 7.32 15.28 1.27
C LEU A 11 8.74 14.81 1.60
N ASP A 12 9.34 15.32 2.67
CA ASP A 12 10.68 14.93 3.14
C ASP A 12 10.71 13.46 3.53
N LEU A 13 9.70 12.97 4.26
CA LEU A 13 9.58 11.55 4.63
C LEU A 13 9.43 10.62 3.41
N ILE A 14 8.75 11.06 2.35
CA ILE A 14 8.66 10.30 1.10
C ILE A 14 10.04 10.23 0.43
N GLU A 15 10.79 11.34 0.37
CA GLU A 15 12.13 11.33 -0.22
C GLU A 15 13.13 10.56 0.65
N GLU A 16 12.99 10.57 1.97
CA GLU A 16 13.77 9.72 2.88
C GLU A 16 13.50 8.23 2.62
N ALA A 17 12.23 7.83 2.47
CA ALA A 17 11.88 6.45 2.15
C ALA A 17 12.47 5.99 0.81
N LYS A 18 12.52 6.87 -0.20
CA LYS A 18 13.24 6.61 -1.46
C LYS A 18 14.73 6.46 -1.24
N GLY A 19 15.36 7.32 -0.43
CA GLY A 19 16.79 7.22 -0.11
C GLY A 19 17.18 5.94 0.61
N LYS A 20 16.23 5.33 1.35
CA LYS A 20 16.40 4.01 2.01
C LYS A 20 16.11 2.83 1.08
N THR A 21 15.50 3.07 -0.06
CA THR A 21 15.14 1.99 -0.99
C THR A 21 16.37 1.53 -1.76
N PRO A 22 16.70 0.21 -1.77
CA PRO A 22 17.82 -0.29 -2.54
C PRO A 22 17.68 -0.01 -4.05
N ASN A 23 18.80 0.20 -4.74
CA ASN A 23 18.80 0.43 -6.20
C ASN A 23 18.44 -0.82 -7.01
N THR A 24 18.53 -2.00 -6.40
CA THR A 24 18.24 -3.29 -7.02
C THR A 24 17.35 -4.12 -6.10
N LEU A 25 16.45 -4.91 -6.67
CA LEU A 25 15.57 -5.78 -5.90
C LEU A 25 16.39 -6.84 -5.15
N GLU A 26 16.45 -6.71 -3.83
CA GLU A 26 17.15 -7.65 -2.97
C GLU A 26 16.39 -8.98 -2.80
N THR A 27 17.15 -10.07 -2.68
CA THR A 27 16.58 -11.39 -2.41
C THR A 27 15.82 -11.40 -1.09
N ASP A 28 14.86 -12.32 -0.96
CA ASP A 28 14.17 -12.51 0.31
C ASP A 28 15.10 -13.08 1.37
N LEU A 29 14.96 -12.57 2.58
CA LEU A 29 15.58 -13.18 3.75
C LEU A 29 14.89 -14.51 4.09
N PRO A 30 15.57 -15.40 4.81
CA PRO A 30 14.98 -16.65 5.27
C PRO A 30 13.68 -16.44 6.04
N VAL A 31 12.76 -17.40 5.92
CA VAL A 31 11.54 -17.47 6.73
C VAL A 31 11.88 -18.01 8.12
N PHE A 32 11.09 -17.62 9.12
CA PHE A 32 11.12 -18.28 10.43
C PHE A 32 10.28 -19.56 10.38
N GLU A 33 10.63 -20.59 11.15
CA GLU A 33 9.87 -21.85 11.20
C GLU A 33 8.41 -21.64 11.60
N GLU A 34 8.14 -20.67 12.48
CA GLU A 34 6.80 -20.31 12.93
C GLU A 34 5.99 -19.58 11.84
N PHE A 35 6.64 -19.01 10.83
CA PHE A 35 6.03 -18.24 9.75
C PHE A 35 6.62 -18.62 8.38
N PRO A 36 6.41 -19.86 7.91
CA PRO A 36 7.05 -20.38 6.69
C PRO A 36 6.63 -19.65 5.41
N ASP A 37 5.56 -18.87 5.51
CA ASP A 37 4.93 -18.17 4.40
C ASP A 37 5.34 -16.71 4.26
N VAL A 38 6.13 -16.19 5.21
CA VAL A 38 6.49 -14.78 5.31
C VAL A 38 8.00 -14.66 5.53
N PRO A 39 8.76 -14.20 4.51
CA PRO A 39 10.20 -13.98 4.67
C PRO A 39 10.50 -13.05 5.84
N SER A 40 11.68 -13.15 6.45
CA SER A 40 12.12 -12.11 7.36
C SER A 40 12.20 -10.77 6.63
N TRP A 41 12.02 -9.68 7.36
CA TRP A 41 12.09 -8.33 6.82
C TRP A 41 13.55 -7.87 6.81
N HIS A 42 13.95 -7.22 5.72
CA HIS A 42 15.17 -6.43 5.73
C HIS A 42 15.04 -5.20 6.62
N ASP A 43 16.15 -4.70 7.14
CA ASP A 43 16.17 -3.49 7.97
C ASP A 43 15.54 -2.30 7.22
N PHE A 44 15.85 -2.14 5.93
CA PHE A 44 15.24 -1.07 5.12
C PHE A 44 13.73 -1.22 4.96
N GLU A 45 13.19 -2.45 4.93
CA GLU A 45 11.73 -2.66 4.86
C GLU A 45 11.06 -2.09 6.12
N TYR A 46 11.63 -2.34 7.30
CA TYR A 46 11.12 -1.82 8.56
C TYR A 46 11.20 -0.29 8.64
N GLU A 47 12.35 0.27 8.27
CA GLU A 47 12.55 1.72 8.29
C GLU A 47 11.58 2.43 7.34
N ILE A 48 11.44 1.94 6.10
CA ILE A 48 10.48 2.48 5.14
C ILE A 48 9.05 2.36 5.68
N TRP A 49 8.68 1.20 6.22
CA TRP A 49 7.33 1.01 6.75
C TRP A 49 7.01 2.03 7.83
N LYS A 50 7.95 2.28 8.75
CA LYS A 50 7.82 3.27 9.82
C LYS A 50 7.62 4.68 9.26
N LEU A 51 8.36 5.08 8.24
CA LEU A 51 8.17 6.39 7.59
C LEU A 51 6.76 6.54 7.02
N GLY A 52 6.22 5.50 6.38
CA GLY A 52 4.84 5.52 5.89
C GLY A 52 3.81 5.60 7.02
N GLU A 53 4.08 4.99 8.17
CA GLU A 53 3.25 5.13 9.37
C GLU A 53 3.32 6.53 9.97
N ASP A 54 4.50 7.15 10.03
CA ASP A 54 4.67 8.53 10.48
C ASP A 54 3.90 9.51 9.57
N ILE A 55 3.96 9.31 8.24
CA ILE A 55 3.13 10.06 7.28
C ILE A 55 1.65 9.84 7.58
N ARG A 56 1.21 8.61 7.89
CA ARG A 56 -0.19 8.32 8.20
C ARG A 56 -0.69 9.11 9.41
N GLN A 57 0.14 9.26 10.45
CA GLN A 57 -0.17 10.06 11.62
C GLN A 57 -0.27 11.56 11.26
N ILE A 58 0.68 12.09 10.51
CA ILE A 58 0.63 13.50 10.05
C ILE A 58 -0.64 13.77 9.23
N LEU A 59 -0.98 12.86 8.30
CA LEU A 59 -2.21 12.99 7.50
C LEU A 59 -3.49 12.76 8.31
N ALA A 60 -3.41 12.11 9.48
CA ALA A 60 -4.52 12.01 10.43
C ALA A 60 -4.87 13.36 11.06
N ASP A 61 -3.84 14.11 11.44
CA ASP A 61 -3.98 15.44 12.03
C ASP A 61 -4.27 16.52 10.95
N HIS A 62 -3.70 16.37 9.76
CA HIS A 62 -3.80 17.30 8.65
C HIS A 62 -4.61 16.75 7.48
N LYS A 63 -5.89 16.39 7.72
CA LYS A 63 -6.76 15.69 6.75
C LYS A 63 -6.90 16.34 5.37
N SER A 64 -6.75 17.66 5.27
CA SER A 64 -6.80 18.37 3.99
C SER A 64 -5.67 17.96 3.04
N LEU A 65 -4.51 17.57 3.59
CA LEU A 65 -3.35 17.11 2.82
C LEU A 65 -3.61 15.78 2.09
N ARG A 66 -4.55 14.96 2.56
CA ARG A 66 -4.91 13.68 1.91
C ARG A 66 -5.45 13.86 0.49
N LYS A 67 -5.91 15.06 0.14
CA LYS A 67 -6.47 15.40 -1.18
C LYS A 67 -5.49 16.19 -2.05
N GLU A 68 -4.30 16.51 -1.54
CA GLU A 68 -3.29 17.23 -2.29
C GLU A 68 -2.69 16.28 -3.33
N ASN A 69 -2.88 16.62 -4.62
CA ASN A 69 -2.39 15.77 -5.71
C ASN A 69 -0.87 15.64 -5.68
N SER A 70 -0.14 16.71 -5.32
CA SER A 70 1.32 16.69 -5.26
C SER A 70 1.88 15.67 -4.25
N ILE A 71 1.19 15.48 -3.12
CA ILE A 71 1.51 14.42 -2.15
C ILE A 71 1.07 13.07 -2.68
N THR A 72 -0.17 12.97 -3.17
CA THR A 72 -0.78 11.69 -3.53
C THR A 72 -0.06 11.03 -4.71
N GLU A 73 0.32 11.79 -5.74
CA GLU A 73 1.10 11.28 -6.87
C GLU A 73 2.44 10.69 -6.40
N LYS A 74 3.16 11.39 -5.52
CA LYS A 74 4.43 10.90 -4.97
C LYS A 74 4.26 9.62 -4.16
N ILE A 75 3.18 9.49 -3.39
CA ILE A 75 2.86 8.25 -2.67
C ILE A 75 2.59 7.11 -3.66
N VAL A 76 1.81 7.36 -4.73
CA VAL A 76 1.51 6.36 -5.76
C VAL A 76 2.80 5.92 -6.46
N ASP A 77 3.65 6.86 -6.85
CA ASP A 77 4.94 6.57 -7.49
C ASP A 77 5.81 5.69 -6.58
N PHE A 78 5.88 6.00 -5.29
CA PHE A 78 6.61 5.18 -4.32
C PHE A 78 6.02 3.78 -4.15
N CYS A 79 4.69 3.64 -4.13
CA CYS A 79 4.03 2.32 -4.06
C CYS A 79 4.41 1.41 -5.25
N LEU A 80 4.73 1.99 -6.41
CA LEU A 80 5.10 1.23 -7.60
C LEU A 80 6.57 0.77 -7.59
N ASP A 81 7.40 1.26 -6.67
CA ASP A 81 8.80 0.86 -6.55
C ASP A 81 8.96 -0.48 -5.81
N LYS A 82 9.06 -1.57 -6.57
CA LYS A 82 9.16 -2.93 -6.03
C LYS A 82 10.39 -3.16 -5.15
N ASN A 83 11.44 -2.34 -5.27
CA ASN A 83 12.65 -2.50 -4.47
C ASN A 83 12.40 -2.21 -2.99
N ALA A 84 11.36 -1.44 -2.66
CA ALA A 84 10.95 -1.17 -1.28
C ALA A 84 10.14 -2.32 -0.64
N LYS A 85 9.88 -3.42 -1.37
CA LYS A 85 9.28 -4.69 -0.89
C LYS A 85 8.06 -4.45 0.03
N ARG A 86 8.04 -4.96 1.27
CA ARG A 86 6.93 -4.76 2.23
C ARG A 86 6.95 -3.41 2.92
N GLY A 87 8.04 -2.65 2.85
CA GLY A 87 8.09 -1.27 3.36
C GLY A 87 6.96 -0.41 2.79
N ARG A 88 6.52 -0.72 1.55
CA ARG A 88 5.40 -0.04 0.87
C ARG A 88 4.03 -0.28 1.46
N GLU A 89 3.82 -1.30 2.30
CA GLU A 89 2.49 -1.62 2.84
C GLU A 89 1.85 -0.39 3.51
N SER A 90 2.60 0.32 4.36
CA SER A 90 2.11 1.54 5.03
C SER A 90 1.80 2.67 4.04
N PHE A 91 2.55 2.80 2.94
CA PHE A 91 2.29 3.77 1.88
C PHE A 91 1.02 3.46 1.08
N VAL A 92 0.78 2.18 0.76
CA VAL A 92 -0.46 1.76 0.08
C VAL A 92 -1.68 2.11 0.92
N MET A 93 -1.59 1.98 2.25
CA MET A 93 -2.67 2.33 3.18
C MET A 93 -3.03 3.82 3.17
N LEU A 94 -2.08 4.71 2.83
CA LEU A 94 -2.33 6.15 2.70
C LEU A 94 -3.28 6.48 1.53
N LEU A 95 -3.46 5.56 0.59
CA LEU A 95 -4.26 5.77 -0.61
C LEU A 95 -5.72 5.32 -0.47
N TRP A 96 -6.10 4.70 0.66
CA TRP A 96 -7.40 4.05 0.90
C TRP A 96 -8.57 5.03 1.15
N TYR A 97 -8.74 6.01 0.26
CA TYR A 97 -9.78 7.03 0.34
C TYR A 97 -10.56 7.14 -0.97
N LYS A 98 -11.87 7.40 -0.90
CA LYS A 98 -12.72 7.51 -2.10
C LYS A 98 -12.27 8.58 -3.10
N HIS A 99 -11.65 9.66 -2.64
CA HIS A 99 -11.15 10.70 -3.57
C HIS A 99 -9.92 10.24 -4.37
N ASN A 100 -9.33 9.09 -4.04
CA ASN A 100 -8.18 8.50 -4.73
C ASN A 100 -8.57 7.42 -5.75
N GLN A 101 -9.87 7.22 -6.04
CA GLN A 101 -10.35 6.24 -7.02
C GLN A 101 -9.67 6.34 -8.39
N LYS A 102 -9.28 7.55 -8.81
CA LYS A 102 -8.54 7.79 -10.07
C LYS A 102 -7.23 7.01 -10.18
N TYR A 103 -6.64 6.58 -9.07
CA TYR A 103 -5.39 5.81 -9.05
C TYR A 103 -5.61 4.30 -9.08
N ALA A 104 -6.84 3.81 -9.01
CA ALA A 104 -7.11 2.37 -8.91
C ALA A 104 -6.53 1.56 -10.08
N ASN A 105 -6.60 2.09 -11.31
CA ASN A 105 -5.98 1.47 -12.48
C ASN A 105 -4.44 1.36 -12.39
N ARG A 106 -3.77 2.26 -11.65
CA ARG A 106 -2.33 2.15 -11.40
C ARG A 106 -2.06 1.13 -10.30
N LEU A 107 -2.85 1.19 -9.23
CA LEU A 107 -2.66 0.34 -8.05
C LEU A 107 -3.00 -1.13 -8.31
N ILE A 108 -3.96 -1.43 -9.19
CA ILE A 108 -4.28 -2.82 -9.55
C ILE A 108 -3.09 -3.54 -10.20
N GLY A 109 -2.14 -2.81 -10.80
CA GLY A 109 -0.89 -3.38 -11.31
C GLY A 109 -0.04 -4.05 -10.23
N LEU A 110 -0.31 -3.79 -8.95
CA LEU A 110 0.35 -4.40 -7.79
C LEU A 110 -0.40 -5.63 -7.25
N ILE A 111 -1.48 -6.09 -7.88
CA ILE A 111 -2.28 -7.19 -7.33
C ILE A 111 -1.55 -8.55 -7.36
N ASN A 112 -0.50 -8.69 -8.17
CA ASN A 112 0.37 -9.88 -8.17
C ASN A 112 1.64 -9.68 -7.34
N ASP A 113 1.77 -8.54 -6.65
CA ASP A 113 2.92 -8.24 -5.81
C ASP A 113 2.74 -8.92 -4.45
N LYS A 114 3.51 -10.00 -4.21
CA LYS A 114 3.41 -10.85 -3.01
C LYS A 114 3.49 -10.09 -1.68
N TYR A 115 4.08 -8.90 -1.68
CA TYR A 115 4.24 -8.08 -0.48
C TYR A 115 3.01 -7.21 -0.21
N VAL A 116 2.32 -6.69 -1.23
CA VAL A 116 1.28 -5.65 -1.01
C VAL A 116 -0.11 -6.03 -1.52
N TYR A 117 -0.28 -7.14 -2.23
CA TYR A 117 -1.54 -7.45 -2.91
C TYR A 117 -2.78 -7.48 -2.00
N GLY A 118 -2.65 -7.98 -0.76
CA GLY A 118 -3.75 -7.97 0.21
C GLY A 118 -4.21 -6.54 0.54
N HIS A 119 -3.26 -5.60 0.62
CA HIS A 119 -3.54 -4.18 0.81
C HIS A 119 -4.13 -3.51 -0.42
N ILE A 120 -3.83 -4.00 -1.63
CA ILE A 120 -4.48 -3.54 -2.86
C ILE A 120 -5.97 -3.90 -2.82
N ILE A 121 -6.31 -5.15 -2.51
CA ILE A 121 -7.70 -5.61 -2.45
C ILE A 121 -8.49 -4.85 -1.37
N GLU A 122 -7.92 -4.67 -0.17
CA GLU A 122 -8.55 -3.83 0.85
C GLU A 122 -8.73 -2.38 0.37
N GLY A 123 -7.71 -1.83 -0.30
CA GLY A 123 -7.77 -0.50 -0.89
C GLY A 123 -8.91 -0.32 -1.88
N LEU A 124 -9.12 -1.28 -2.78
CA LEU A 124 -10.25 -1.24 -3.73
C LEU A 124 -11.60 -1.20 -3.02
N ASN A 125 -11.77 -1.99 -1.95
CA ASN A 125 -12.96 -1.96 -1.10
C ASN A 125 -13.17 -0.58 -0.43
N LYS A 126 -12.11 0.00 0.13
CA LYS A 126 -12.14 1.29 0.85
C LYS A 126 -12.37 2.48 -0.10
N MET A 127 -11.70 2.47 -1.24
CA MET A 127 -11.88 3.46 -2.30
C MET A 127 -13.25 3.31 -2.99
N GLN A 128 -13.88 2.15 -2.89
CA GLN A 128 -15.15 1.80 -3.52
C GLN A 128 -15.10 1.74 -5.06
N VAL A 129 -14.10 1.04 -5.61
CA VAL A 129 -13.91 0.92 -7.05
C VAL A 129 -14.33 -0.46 -7.53
N SER A 130 -15.28 -0.54 -8.45
CA SER A 130 -15.68 -1.76 -9.17
C SER A 130 -14.84 -1.96 -10.43
N GLY A 131 -15.03 -3.07 -11.15
CA GLY A 131 -14.41 -3.33 -12.44
C GLY A 131 -13.10 -4.12 -12.39
N PHE A 132 -12.72 -4.63 -11.21
CA PHE A 132 -11.55 -5.49 -11.01
C PHE A 132 -11.92 -6.88 -10.48
N GLU A 133 -13.14 -7.34 -10.77
CA GLU A 133 -13.68 -8.60 -10.25
C GLU A 133 -12.82 -9.78 -10.72
N LYS A 134 -12.36 -9.76 -11.98
CA LYS A 134 -11.51 -10.82 -12.56
C LYS A 134 -10.16 -10.88 -11.86
N GLU A 135 -9.57 -9.73 -11.55
CA GLU A 135 -8.28 -9.61 -10.89
C GLU A 135 -8.38 -10.01 -9.41
N VAL A 136 -9.51 -9.74 -8.74
CA VAL A 136 -9.72 -10.08 -7.32
C VAL A 136 -10.18 -11.53 -7.11
N LEU A 137 -10.85 -12.15 -8.09
CA LEU A 137 -11.40 -13.51 -7.98
C LEU A 137 -10.41 -14.57 -7.47
N PRO A 138 -9.14 -14.63 -7.92
CA PRO A 138 -8.20 -15.65 -7.46
C PRO A 138 -7.93 -15.62 -5.94
N PHE A 139 -8.18 -14.49 -5.28
CA PHE A 139 -7.84 -14.28 -3.87
C PHE A 139 -8.94 -14.73 -2.89
N VAL A 140 -10.06 -15.26 -3.37
CA VAL A 140 -11.10 -15.86 -2.49
C VAL A 140 -10.63 -17.13 -1.81
N ASP A 141 -9.58 -17.76 -2.33
CA ASP A 141 -8.98 -18.97 -1.80
C ASP A 141 -7.62 -18.74 -1.14
N ASP A 142 -7.24 -17.47 -0.93
CA ASP A 142 -5.95 -17.12 -0.31
C ASP A 142 -5.73 -17.83 1.03
N LYS A 143 -4.50 -18.29 1.29
CA LYS A 143 -4.13 -18.94 2.55
C LYS A 143 -4.33 -18.02 3.77
N ARG A 144 -4.21 -16.70 3.58
CA ARG A 144 -4.43 -15.70 4.62
C ARG A 144 -5.90 -15.37 4.74
N THR A 145 -6.48 -15.72 5.88
CA THR A 145 -7.90 -15.50 6.20
C THR A 145 -8.36 -14.06 5.99
N TRP A 146 -7.53 -13.06 6.31
CA TRP A 146 -7.92 -11.65 6.16
C TRP A 146 -8.01 -11.24 4.69
N ILE A 147 -7.09 -11.71 3.83
CA ILE A 147 -7.11 -11.45 2.39
C ILE A 147 -8.35 -12.10 1.76
N LYS A 148 -8.58 -13.37 2.07
CA LYS A 148 -9.77 -14.12 1.66
C LYS A 148 -11.06 -13.36 1.99
N LYS A 149 -11.17 -12.82 3.20
CA LYS A 149 -12.32 -12.01 3.61
C LYS A 149 -12.46 -10.73 2.78
N GLN A 150 -11.37 -10.03 2.48
CA GLN A 150 -11.40 -8.81 1.65
C GLN A 150 -11.79 -9.12 0.20
N ALA A 151 -11.27 -10.20 -0.39
CA ALA A 151 -11.60 -10.63 -1.74
C ALA A 151 -13.09 -11.01 -1.86
N LYS A 152 -13.60 -11.83 -0.93
CA LYS A 152 -15.03 -12.20 -0.90
C LYS A 152 -15.92 -10.97 -0.75
N LYS A 153 -15.60 -10.07 0.19
CA LYS A 153 -16.32 -8.81 0.38
C LYS A 153 -16.35 -7.95 -0.89
N TYR A 154 -15.25 -7.91 -1.64
CA TYR A 154 -15.18 -7.17 -2.89
C TYR A 154 -16.14 -7.76 -3.93
N LEU A 155 -16.11 -9.08 -4.13
CA LEU A 155 -16.94 -9.78 -5.11
C LEU A 155 -18.42 -9.83 -4.71
N GLU A 156 -18.75 -9.92 -3.42
CA GLU A 156 -20.14 -9.78 -2.95
C GLU A 156 -20.72 -8.40 -3.29
N LYS A 157 -19.86 -7.37 -3.33
CA LYS A 157 -20.27 -6.00 -3.58
C LYS A 157 -20.32 -5.64 -5.06
N TYR A 158 -19.39 -6.14 -5.87
CA TYR A 158 -19.22 -5.73 -7.27
C TYR A 158 -19.29 -6.88 -8.27
N GLY A 159 -19.16 -8.13 -7.82
CA GLY A 159 -19.42 -9.30 -8.63
C GLY A 159 -20.88 -9.33 -9.02
N THR A 160 -21.15 -9.14 -10.31
CA THR A 160 -22.47 -9.39 -10.87
C THR A 160 -22.66 -10.91 -10.95
N GLN A 161 -23.83 -11.41 -10.53
CA GLN A 161 -24.23 -12.81 -10.70
C GLN A 161 -24.24 -13.21 -12.18
#